data_AF-F6EM77-F1
#
_entry.id   AF-F6EM77-F1
#
_cell.length_a   1.000
_cell.length_b   1.000
_cell.length_c   1.000
_cell.angle_alpha   90.00
_cell.angle_beta   90.00
_cell.angle_gamma   90.00
#
_symmetry.space_group_name_H-M   'P 1'
#
loop_
_entity.id
_entity.type
_entity.pdbx_description
1 polymer ?
#
loop_
_entity_poly.entity_id
_entity_poly.type
_entity_poly.pdbx_seq_one_letter_code
_entity_poly.pdbx_strand_id
1 'polypeptide(L)'
;MLRGLEPPATQEEIQAAAVQYVRKVAGISKVSDTTREAFDAAVADVAAATTRLLEQLPARKQPPPTVPPLRRPEVIARLHQG
;
A
#
# COMPACT_ATOMS: atom_id res chain seq x y z
N MET A 1 3.07 7.84 2.92
CA MET A 1 1.74 8.09 3.55
C MET A 1 0.69 8.18 2.45
N LEU A 2 -0.53 7.63 2.63
CA LEU A 2 -1.54 7.58 1.55
C LEU A 2 -2.58 8.73 1.57
N ARG A 3 -2.94 9.27 2.74
CA ARG A 3 -3.91 10.38 2.84
C ARG A 3 -3.29 11.72 2.41
N GLY A 4 -4.02 12.49 1.61
CA GLY A 4 -3.63 13.85 1.19
C GLY A 4 -2.71 13.90 -0.03
N LEU A 5 -2.61 12.82 -0.78
CA LEU A 5 -1.92 12.77 -2.07
C LEU A 5 -2.77 13.43 -3.17
N GLU A 6 -2.10 14.01 -4.18
CA GLU A 6 -2.73 14.51 -5.41
C GLU A 6 -2.01 13.89 -6.62
N PRO A 7 -2.69 13.08 -7.46
CA PRO A 7 -4.06 12.56 -7.30
C PRO A 7 -4.21 11.70 -6.03
N PRO A 8 -5.44 11.42 -5.55
CA PRO A 8 -5.69 10.52 -4.42
C PRO A 8 -4.98 9.16 -4.57
N ALA A 9 -4.74 8.48 -3.44
CA ALA A 9 -4.09 7.17 -3.44
C ALA A 9 -4.85 6.18 -4.34
N THR A 10 -4.13 5.49 -5.23
CA THR A 10 -4.74 4.48 -6.09
C THR A 10 -4.93 3.16 -5.34
N GLN A 11 -5.76 2.26 -5.90
CA GLN A 11 -5.94 0.93 -5.35
C GLN A 11 -4.61 0.15 -5.28
N GLU A 12 -3.73 0.33 -6.27
CA GLU A 12 -2.40 -0.31 -6.28
C GLU A 12 -1.52 0.19 -5.12
N GLU A 13 -1.54 1.49 -4.82
CA GLU A 13 -0.80 2.05 -3.67
C GLU A 13 -1.35 1.56 -2.34
N ILE A 14 -2.66 1.39 -2.23
CA ILE A 14 -3.32 0.83 -1.05
C ILE A 14 -2.93 -0.65 -0.89
N GLN A 15 -3.00 -1.44 -1.95
CA GLN A 15 -2.58 -2.84 -1.95
C GLN A 15 -1.09 -2.99 -1.59
N ALA A 16 -0.21 -2.18 -2.18
CA ALA A 16 1.21 -2.19 -1.86
C ALA A 16 1.48 -1.84 -0.39
N ALA A 17 0.74 -0.87 0.19
CA ALA A 17 0.83 -0.56 1.61
C ALA A 17 0.33 -1.71 2.50
N ALA A 18 -0.76 -2.38 2.11
CA ALA A 18 -1.28 -3.56 2.80
C ALA A 18 -0.26 -4.70 2.78
N VAL A 19 0.36 -5.01 1.64
CA VAL A 19 1.45 -6.00 1.53
C VAL A 19 2.60 -5.69 2.50
N GLN A 20 3.04 -4.44 2.57
CA GLN A 20 4.11 -4.03 3.48
C GLN A 20 3.71 -4.22 4.95
N TYR A 21 2.48 -3.84 5.31
CA TYR A 21 1.94 -4.02 6.65
C TYR A 21 1.86 -5.50 7.03
N VAL A 22 1.24 -6.33 6.19
CA VAL A 22 1.05 -7.77 6.46
C VAL A 22 2.40 -8.47 6.56
N ARG A 23 3.37 -8.19 5.68
CA ARG A 23 4.74 -8.75 5.79
C ARG A 23 5.37 -8.41 7.12
N LYS A 24 5.28 -7.14 7.53
CA LYS A 24 5.87 -6.65 8.78
C LYS A 24 5.24 -7.35 9.99
N VAL A 25 3.92 -7.48 10.03
CA VAL A 25 3.19 -8.08 11.16
C VAL A 25 3.39 -9.59 11.22
N ALA A 26 3.32 -10.28 10.07
CA ALA A 26 3.44 -11.73 10.03
C ALA A 26 4.89 -12.24 10.17
N GLY A 27 5.90 -11.35 10.13
CA GLY A 27 7.30 -11.73 10.30
C GLY A 27 7.86 -12.60 9.16
N ILE A 28 7.21 -12.58 7.98
CA ILE A 28 7.57 -13.41 6.83
C ILE A 28 8.44 -12.64 5.85
N SER A 29 9.69 -13.07 5.72
CA SER A 29 10.62 -12.53 4.73
C SER A 29 10.33 -13.03 3.31
N LYS A 30 9.73 -14.22 3.17
CA LYS A 30 9.36 -14.84 1.88
C LYS A 30 8.00 -15.52 2.01
N VAL A 31 7.10 -15.22 1.07
CA VAL A 31 5.81 -15.90 0.95
C VAL A 31 6.06 -17.27 0.33
N SER A 32 5.79 -18.33 1.09
CA SER A 32 5.82 -19.73 0.64
C SER A 32 4.43 -20.17 0.19
N ASP A 33 4.34 -21.31 -0.51
CA ASP A 33 3.04 -21.84 -0.95
C ASP A 33 2.10 -22.13 0.24
N THR A 34 2.65 -22.57 1.38
CA THR A 34 1.91 -22.81 2.62
C THR A 34 1.36 -21.52 3.25
N THR A 35 2.04 -20.39 3.07
CA THR A 35 1.63 -19.12 3.70
C THR A 35 0.88 -18.19 2.75
N ARG A 36 0.90 -18.49 1.44
CA ARG A 36 0.37 -17.64 0.38
C ARG A 36 -1.09 -17.32 0.57
N GLU A 37 -1.93 -18.33 0.78
CA GLU A 37 -3.38 -18.13 0.90
C GLU A 37 -3.73 -17.19 2.07
N ALA A 38 -3.19 -17.46 3.26
CA ALA A 38 -3.42 -16.63 4.43
C ALA A 38 -2.84 -15.21 4.27
N PHE A 39 -1.67 -15.10 3.62
CA PHE A 39 -1.05 -13.80 3.34
C PHE A 39 -1.89 -12.97 2.38
N ASP A 40 -2.33 -13.55 1.27
CA ASP A 40 -3.11 -12.87 0.23
C ASP A 40 -4.48 -12.45 0.78
N ALA A 41 -5.15 -13.30 1.57
CA ALA A 41 -6.40 -12.96 2.24
C ALA A 41 -6.22 -11.77 3.21
N ALA A 42 -5.19 -11.80 4.07
CA ALA A 42 -4.92 -10.72 5.00
C ALA A 42 -4.59 -9.39 4.27
N VAL A 43 -3.87 -9.46 3.15
CA VAL A 43 -3.60 -8.27 2.32
C VAL A 43 -4.90 -7.70 1.76
N ALA A 44 -5.81 -8.54 1.25
CA ALA A 44 -7.10 -8.10 0.72
C ALA A 44 -7.95 -7.41 1.81
N ASP A 45 -8.01 -7.99 3.01
CA ASP A 45 -8.77 -7.42 4.13
C ASP A 45 -8.20 -6.07 4.59
N VAL A 46 -6.88 -5.97 4.73
CA VAL A 46 -6.22 -4.72 5.12
C VAL A 46 -6.38 -3.65 4.03
N ALA A 47 -6.30 -4.02 2.75
CA ALA A 47 -6.53 -3.10 1.65
C ALA A 47 -7.96 -2.56 1.67
N ALA A 48 -8.97 -3.44 1.83
CA ALA A 48 -10.37 -3.04 1.91
C ALA A 48 -10.65 -2.12 3.11
N ALA A 49 -10.12 -2.45 4.29
CA ALA A 49 -10.25 -1.61 5.48
C ALA A 49 -9.58 -0.24 5.27
N THR A 50 -8.41 -0.20 4.61
CA THR A 50 -7.68 1.04 4.32
C THR A 50 -8.42 1.91 3.32
N THR A 51 -9.01 1.32 2.26
CA THR A 51 -9.86 2.06 1.31
C THR A 51 -11.00 2.75 2.04
N ARG A 52 -11.78 2.00 2.83
CA ARG A 52 -12.90 2.56 3.61
C ARG A 52 -12.46 3.68 4.56
N LEU A 53 -11.30 3.51 5.21
CA LEU A 53 -10.73 4.54 6.07
C LEU A 53 -10.41 5.82 5.29
N LEU A 54 -9.75 5.71 4.13
CA LEU A 54 -9.37 6.86 3.32
C LEU A 54 -10.57 7.61 2.73
N GLU A 55 -11.65 6.90 2.41
CA GLU A 55 -12.92 7.49 1.95
C GLU A 55 -13.65 8.28 3.05
N GLN A 56 -13.56 7.81 4.31
CA GLN A 56 -14.25 8.44 5.44
C GLN A 56 -13.47 9.58 6.09
N LEU A 57 -12.15 9.58 5.97
CA LEU A 57 -11.33 10.63 6.54
C LEU A 57 -11.47 11.94 5.72
N PRO A 58 -11.57 13.10 6.38
CA PRO A 58 -11.63 14.36 5.66
C PRO A 58 -10.34 14.63 4.88
N ALA A 59 -10.37 15.59 3.97
CA ALA A 59 -9.15 16.05 3.30
C ALA A 59 -8.07 16.45 4.32
N ARG A 60 -6.81 16.18 3.99
CA ARG A 60 -5.68 16.51 4.87
C ARG A 60 -5.39 18.01 4.72
N LYS A 61 -5.20 18.72 5.84
CA LYS A 61 -4.89 20.16 5.83
C LYS A 61 -3.48 20.48 5.33
N GLN A 62 -2.55 19.54 5.47
CA GLN A 62 -1.16 19.67 5.06
C GLN A 62 -0.78 18.50 4.16
N PRO A 63 0.07 18.71 3.14
CA PRO A 63 0.54 17.62 2.29
C PRO A 63 1.26 16.54 3.10
N PRO A 64 1.29 15.29 2.62
CA PRO A 64 2.01 14.21 3.29
C PRO A 64 3.51 14.51 3.31
N PRO A 65 4.21 14.22 4.43
CA PRO A 65 5.65 14.50 4.56
C PRO A 65 6.52 13.57 3.71
N THR A 66 5.97 12.46 3.22
CA THR A 66 6.67 11.47 2.40
C THR A 66 5.78 10.97 1.28
N VAL A 67 6.37 10.85 0.09
CA VAL A 67 5.75 10.20 -1.07
C VAL A 67 5.82 8.68 -0.94
N PRO A 68 4.71 7.95 -1.23
CA PRO A 68 4.72 6.50 -1.32
C PRO A 68 5.76 5.99 -2.32
N PRO A 69 6.35 4.80 -2.11
CA PRO A 69 7.38 4.23 -2.98
C PRO A 69 6.99 4.21 -4.46
N LEU A 70 5.75 3.82 -4.79
CA LEU A 70 5.27 3.73 -6.18
C LEU A 70 5.24 5.08 -6.91
N ARG A 71 5.24 6.21 -6.19
CA ARG A 71 5.30 7.55 -6.78
C ARG A 71 6.72 8.11 -6.89
N ARG A 72 7.74 7.39 -6.41
CA ARG A 72 9.12 7.90 -6.44
C ARG A 72 9.71 7.76 -7.84
N PRO A 73 10.39 8.78 -8.39
CA PRO A 73 10.91 8.75 -9.75
C PRO A 73 11.78 7.53 -10.04
N GLU A 74 12.62 7.12 -9.09
CA GLU A 74 13.50 5.97 -9.23
C GLU A 74 12.75 4.63 -9.24
N VAL A 75 11.57 4.55 -8.61
CA VAL A 75 10.74 3.33 -8.64
C VAL A 75 9.98 3.25 -9.95
N ILE A 76 9.40 4.37 -10.39
CA ILE A 76 8.70 4.48 -11.67
C ILE A 76 9.64 4.13 -12.83
N ALA A 77 10.87 4.66 -12.83
CA ALA A 77 11.86 4.36 -13.86
C ALA A 77 12.17 2.85 -13.95
N ARG A 78 12.22 2.15 -12.82
CA ARG A 78 12.46 0.69 -12.80
C ARG A 78 11.26 -0.11 -13.32
N LEU A 79 10.04 0.33 -13.05
CA LEU A 79 8.82 -0.34 -13.53
C LEU A 79 8.65 -0.23 -15.05
N HIS A 80 9.15 0.84 -15.69
CA HIS A 80 9.07 1.03 -17.14
C HIS A 80 10.26 0.46 -17.93
N GLN A 81 11.29 -0.05 -17.25
CA GLN A 81 12.52 -0.60 -17.88
C GLN A 81 12.54 -2.12 -17.98
N GLY A 82 11.46 -2.81 -17.59
CA GLY A 82 11.30 -4.27 -17.68
C GLY A 82 10.07 -4.65 -18.49
#